data_AF-A0A2G5EFH2-F1
#
_entry.id   AF-A0A2G5EFH2-F1
#
_cell.length_a   1.000
_cell.length_b   1.000
_cell.length_c   1.000
_cell.angle_alpha   90.00
_cell.angle_beta   90.00
_cell.angle_gamma   90.00
#
_symmetry.space_group_name_H-M   'P 1'
#
loop_
_entity.id
_entity.type
_entity.pdbx_description
1 polymer ?
#
loop_
_entity_poly.entity_id
_entity_poly.type
_entity_poly.pdbx_seq_one_letter_code
_entity_poly.pdbx_strand_id
1 'polypeptide(L)'
;MAILANRAAMERTFGLLKNSFNLIRSFSASTATPPTSSTSATATSKKPKRKKKKNLFEVVQFLPNWGIGYQLAKTHWVGLSYQITKINLYKDGRHGKAWGIVHKDGLGAADAPRKISGVHKRCWKYIPAKKTIENTNTTMESTPKAEVEAA
;
A
#
# COMPACT_ATOMS: atom_id res chain seq x y z
N MET A 1 4.04 50.59 -37.89
CA MET A 1 4.18 50.96 -36.46
C MET A 1 5.15 49.99 -35.82
N ALA A 2 6.34 50.47 -35.46
CA ALA A 2 7.41 49.71 -34.82
C ALA A 2 7.22 49.63 -33.29
N ILE A 3 8.19 48.99 -32.62
CA ILE A 3 8.52 48.90 -31.17
C ILE A 3 8.10 47.55 -30.55
N LEU A 4 8.91 46.80 -29.79
CA LEU A 4 10.34 46.73 -29.46
C LEU A 4 10.47 45.50 -28.54
N ALA A 5 11.56 44.75 -28.64
CA ALA A 5 11.87 43.61 -27.77
C ALA A 5 12.00 44.00 -26.28
N ASN A 6 11.78 43.07 -25.34
CA ASN A 6 12.79 42.77 -24.32
C ASN A 6 12.55 41.48 -23.51
N ARG A 7 13.68 40.79 -23.29
CA ARG A 7 13.92 39.68 -22.36
C ARG A 7 13.93 40.18 -20.91
N ALA A 8 13.55 39.31 -19.97
CA ALA A 8 14.10 39.13 -18.61
C ALA A 8 13.07 38.37 -17.77
N ALA A 9 13.35 37.56 -16.77
CA ALA A 9 14.54 36.85 -16.31
C ALA A 9 13.96 35.79 -15.36
N MET A 10 14.50 34.58 -15.40
CA MET A 10 14.12 33.49 -14.50
C MET A 10 14.83 33.71 -13.16
N GLU A 11 14.15 34.30 -12.18
CA GLU A 11 14.68 34.43 -10.83
C GLU A 11 14.25 33.24 -9.97
N ARG A 12 15.10 32.20 -10.03
CA ARG A 12 15.13 31.07 -9.09
C ARG A 12 15.78 31.52 -7.79
N THR A 13 14.98 31.93 -6.82
CA THR A 13 15.42 32.12 -5.43
C THR A 13 15.24 30.83 -4.64
N PHE A 14 16.10 29.84 -4.90
CA PHE A 14 16.29 28.73 -3.95
C PHE A 14 17.35 29.13 -2.93
N GLY A 15 16.86 29.51 -1.75
CA GLY A 15 17.67 29.89 -0.59
C GLY A 15 18.73 28.84 -0.26
N LEU A 16 19.93 29.35 -0.02
CA LEU A 16 21.13 28.65 0.38
C LEU A 16 20.96 27.99 1.76
N LEU A 17 20.72 26.67 1.79
CA LEU A 17 20.93 25.88 3.01
C LEU A 17 22.37 25.33 3.01
N LYS A 18 23.31 26.17 3.46
CA LYS A 18 24.68 25.79 3.80
C LYS A 18 24.66 24.98 5.10
N ASN A 19 24.47 23.67 5.01
CA ASN A 19 24.74 22.78 6.15
C ASN A 19 26.24 22.46 6.18
N SER A 20 26.92 23.11 7.13
CA SER A 20 28.29 22.83 7.54
C SER A 20 28.42 21.41 8.09
N PHE A 21 29.15 20.56 7.37
CA PHE A 21 29.60 19.27 7.85
C PHE A 21 30.77 19.48 8.82
N ASN A 22 30.50 19.52 10.12
CA ASN A 22 31.55 19.42 11.12
C ASN A 22 32.00 17.96 11.24
N LEU A 23 33.06 17.64 10.49
CA LEU A 23 33.84 16.42 10.57
C LEU A 23 34.74 16.49 11.81
N ILE A 24 34.26 16.04 12.98
CA ILE A 24 35.12 15.90 14.16
C ILE A 24 35.80 14.55 14.15
N ARG A 25 37.12 14.68 14.12
CA ARG A 25 38.21 13.74 14.01
C ARG A 25 38.47 13.06 15.36
N SER A 26 38.53 11.72 15.32
CA SER A 26 39.35 10.79 16.11
C SER A 26 39.66 11.09 17.58
N PHE A 27 39.29 10.16 18.47
CA PHE A 27 40.07 9.86 19.68
C PHE A 27 40.16 8.34 19.88
N SER A 28 41.39 7.83 19.90
CA SER A 28 41.75 6.44 20.21
C SER A 28 41.78 6.23 21.73
N ALA A 29 41.28 5.09 22.20
CA ALA A 29 41.65 4.51 23.48
C ALA A 29 41.61 2.97 23.39
N SER A 30 42.64 2.33 23.95
CA SER A 30 43.05 0.93 23.75
C SER A 30 42.59 0.00 24.88
N THR A 31 42.66 -1.33 24.63
CA THR A 31 42.77 -2.49 25.58
C THR A 31 41.53 -2.83 26.46
N ALA A 32 41.12 -4.06 26.81
CA ALA A 32 41.59 -5.46 26.68
C ALA A 32 40.39 -6.47 26.81
N THR A 33 40.69 -7.78 26.74
CA THR A 33 39.90 -9.04 26.59
C THR A 33 38.95 -9.51 27.75
N PRO A 34 38.12 -10.60 27.57
CA PRO A 34 36.89 -10.98 28.35
C PRO A 34 37.15 -12.15 29.35
N PRO A 35 36.18 -12.99 29.86
CA PRO A 35 34.71 -12.91 30.08
C PRO A 35 34.27 -13.27 31.55
N THR A 36 33.08 -12.87 32.00
CA THR A 36 32.39 -13.57 33.13
C THR A 36 30.87 -13.59 32.95
N SER A 37 30.32 -14.79 33.02
CA SER A 37 28.90 -15.15 33.06
C SER A 37 28.14 -14.56 34.25
N SER A 38 27.01 -13.91 34.00
CA SER A 38 25.94 -13.79 34.99
C SER A 38 24.57 -13.80 34.31
N THR A 39 23.90 -14.93 34.48
CA THR A 39 22.48 -15.13 34.23
C THR A 39 21.70 -14.10 35.03
N SER A 40 21.08 -13.13 34.36
CA SER A 40 19.99 -12.35 34.94
C SER A 40 18.90 -12.21 33.89
N ALA A 41 17.77 -12.83 34.19
CA ALA A 41 16.56 -12.83 33.39
C ALA A 41 16.10 -11.37 33.20
N THR A 42 16.49 -10.78 32.08
CA THR A 42 15.94 -9.51 31.65
C THR A 42 14.62 -9.80 30.94
N ALA A 43 13.53 -9.61 31.69
CA ALA A 43 12.21 -9.35 31.12
C ALA A 43 12.29 -8.06 30.29
N THR A 44 12.86 -8.18 29.09
CA THR A 44 12.92 -7.08 28.14
C THR A 44 11.51 -6.89 27.61
N SER A 45 10.87 -5.83 28.07
CA SER A 45 9.72 -5.23 27.41
C SER A 45 10.10 -5.02 25.95
N LYS A 46 9.69 -5.95 25.09
CA LYS A 46 10.03 -5.95 23.67
C LYS A 46 9.39 -4.72 23.04
N LYS A 47 10.13 -3.61 23.00
CA LYS A 47 9.83 -2.42 22.22
C LYS A 47 9.35 -2.90 20.85
N PRO A 48 8.17 -2.48 20.37
CA PRO A 48 7.55 -3.11 19.21
C PRO A 48 8.52 -3.00 18.03
N LYS A 49 9.08 -4.14 17.62
CA LYS A 49 9.99 -4.24 16.48
C LYS A 49 9.23 -3.68 15.29
N ARG A 50 9.67 -2.51 14.79
CA ARG A 50 8.98 -1.70 13.80
C ARG A 50 8.45 -2.60 12.68
N LYS A 51 7.11 -2.73 12.59
CA LYS A 51 6.46 -3.62 11.62
C LYS A 51 6.92 -3.22 10.22
N LYS A 52 7.58 -4.12 9.51
CA LYS A 52 8.03 -3.90 8.14
C LYS A 52 6.79 -3.69 7.28
N LYS A 53 6.77 -2.59 6.50
CA LYS A 53 5.68 -2.29 5.58
C LYS A 53 5.53 -3.43 4.56
N LYS A 54 4.29 -3.85 4.32
CA LYS A 54 3.94 -4.97 3.46
C LYS A 54 3.46 -4.50 2.09
N ASN A 55 3.59 -5.39 1.11
CA ASN A 55 3.03 -5.27 -0.24
C ASN A 55 1.54 -5.69 -0.23
N LEU A 56 0.74 -5.30 -1.22
CA LEU A 56 -0.65 -5.75 -1.35
C LEU A 56 -0.75 -7.28 -1.34
N PHE A 57 0.09 -7.98 -2.11
CA PHE A 57 0.08 -9.44 -2.20
C PHE A 57 0.40 -10.11 -0.86
N GLU A 58 1.36 -9.55 -0.12
CA GLU A 58 1.69 -10.05 1.23
C GLU A 58 0.54 -9.82 2.21
N VAL A 59 -0.25 -8.77 2.05
CA VAL A 59 -1.41 -8.52 2.92
C VAL A 59 -2.52 -9.51 2.59
N VAL A 60 -2.85 -9.69 1.32
CA VAL A 60 -3.98 -10.52 0.89
C VAL A 60 -3.70 -12.02 0.94
N GLN A 61 -2.43 -12.42 0.97
CA GLN A 61 -2.05 -13.83 1.22
C GLN A 61 -2.54 -14.32 2.59
N PHE A 62 -2.71 -13.41 3.56
CA PHE A 62 -3.27 -13.75 4.88
C PHE A 62 -4.81 -13.82 4.89
N LEU A 63 -5.47 -13.40 3.81
CA LEU A 63 -6.91 -13.39 3.71
C LEU A 63 -7.40 -14.61 2.91
N PRO A 64 -8.61 -15.11 3.20
CA PRO A 64 -9.21 -16.17 2.39
C PRO A 64 -9.42 -15.67 0.95
N ASN A 65 -9.39 -16.59 0.00
CA ASN A 65 -9.58 -16.29 -1.43
C ASN A 65 -8.67 -15.16 -1.95
N TRP A 66 -7.44 -15.05 -1.42
CA TRP A 66 -6.49 -13.98 -1.77
C TRP A 66 -7.07 -12.57 -1.58
N GLY A 67 -7.97 -12.38 -0.62
CA GLY A 67 -8.52 -11.05 -0.29
C GLY A 67 -9.50 -10.49 -1.33
N ILE A 68 -10.05 -11.32 -2.24
CA ILE A 68 -11.14 -10.91 -3.13
C ILE A 68 -12.37 -10.53 -2.28
N GLY A 69 -12.98 -9.38 -2.60
CA GLY A 69 -14.11 -8.81 -1.85
C GLY A 69 -13.70 -7.91 -0.67
N TYR A 70 -12.43 -7.89 -0.28
CA TYR A 70 -11.96 -7.09 0.86
C TYR A 70 -11.41 -5.72 0.43
N GLN A 71 -11.50 -4.77 1.36
CA GLN A 71 -11.01 -3.41 1.18
C GLN A 71 -9.57 -3.23 1.69
N LEU A 72 -8.73 -2.64 0.84
CA LEU A 72 -7.35 -2.33 1.13
C LEU A 72 -7.06 -0.89 0.75
N ALA A 73 -6.19 -0.24 1.52
CA ALA A 73 -5.75 1.11 1.20
C ALA A 73 -4.23 1.23 1.33
N LYS A 74 -3.67 2.23 0.66
CA LYS A 74 -2.30 2.65 0.97
C LYS A 74 -2.28 3.40 2.29
N THR A 75 -1.15 3.35 2.98
CA THR A 75 -0.98 3.97 4.30
C THR A 75 -1.20 5.49 4.27
N HIS A 76 -0.79 6.16 3.19
CA HIS A 76 -0.91 7.61 3.02
C HIS A 76 -2.23 8.03 2.34
N TRP A 77 -3.08 7.08 1.97
CA TRP A 77 -4.40 7.41 1.43
C TRP A 77 -5.37 7.64 2.57
N VAL A 78 -6.08 8.75 2.48
CA VAL A 78 -7.18 9.13 3.37
C VAL A 78 -8.43 9.10 2.52
N GLY A 79 -9.46 8.41 2.99
CA GLY A 79 -10.74 8.32 2.29
C GLY A 79 -10.78 7.48 1.02
N LEU A 80 -9.67 6.87 0.59
CA LEU A 80 -9.62 6.02 -0.59
C LEU A 80 -9.26 4.58 -0.23
N SER A 81 -10.17 3.65 -0.52
CA SER A 81 -9.92 2.21 -0.45
C SER A 81 -10.20 1.54 -1.79
N TYR A 82 -9.56 0.40 -2.03
CA TYR A 82 -9.83 -0.47 -3.16
C TYR A 82 -10.41 -1.77 -2.63
N GLN A 83 -11.55 -2.17 -3.18
CA GLN A 83 -12.08 -3.52 -3.02
C GLN A 83 -11.50 -4.40 -4.11
N ILE A 84 -10.82 -5.49 -3.75
CA ILE A 84 -10.24 -6.39 -4.75
C ILE A 84 -11.32 -7.20 -5.43
N THR A 85 -11.26 -7.28 -6.76
CA THR A 85 -12.16 -8.14 -7.55
C THR A 85 -11.42 -9.29 -8.19
N LYS A 86 -10.23 -9.05 -8.75
CA LYS A 86 -9.43 -10.08 -9.44
C LYS A 86 -7.95 -9.90 -9.13
N ILE A 87 -7.26 -11.02 -8.95
CA ILE A 87 -5.80 -11.07 -8.81
C ILE A 87 -5.23 -12.04 -9.83
N ASN A 88 -4.11 -11.67 -10.44
CA ASN A 88 -3.28 -12.54 -11.25
C ASN A 88 -1.87 -12.55 -10.65
N LEU A 89 -1.51 -13.66 -10.02
CA LEU A 89 -0.21 -13.85 -9.36
C LEU A 89 0.80 -14.44 -10.33
N TYR A 90 2.07 -14.08 -10.14
CA TYR A 90 3.21 -14.74 -10.79
C TYR A 90 3.73 -15.91 -9.92
N LYS A 91 4.85 -16.51 -10.33
CA LYS A 91 5.43 -17.72 -9.71
C LYS A 91 5.62 -17.63 -8.18
N ASP A 92 6.08 -16.49 -7.67
CA ASP A 92 6.44 -16.36 -6.25
C ASP A 92 5.25 -16.06 -5.31
N GLY A 93 4.06 -15.76 -5.86
CA GLY A 93 2.91 -15.30 -5.09
C GLY A 93 3.05 -13.93 -4.40
N ARG A 94 4.22 -13.28 -4.48
CA ARG A 94 4.49 -11.93 -3.94
C ARG A 94 4.34 -10.81 -4.95
N HIS A 95 4.21 -11.18 -6.21
CA HIS A 95 4.12 -10.28 -7.35
C HIS A 95 2.95 -10.68 -8.24
N GLY A 96 2.40 -9.70 -8.94
CA GLY A 96 1.27 -9.92 -9.83
C GLY A 96 0.59 -8.64 -10.29
N LYS A 97 -0.61 -8.81 -10.82
CA LYS A 97 -1.54 -7.74 -11.18
C LYS A 97 -2.80 -7.90 -10.33
N ALA A 98 -3.38 -6.79 -9.91
CA ALA A 98 -4.67 -6.78 -9.22
C ALA A 98 -5.61 -5.78 -9.89
N TRP A 99 -6.89 -6.13 -9.87
CA TRP A 99 -8.00 -5.29 -10.30
C TRP A 99 -8.95 -5.15 -9.11
N GLY A 100 -9.60 -4.00 -9.05
CA GLY A 100 -10.52 -3.70 -7.97
C GLY A 100 -11.34 -2.45 -8.23
N ILE A 101 -12.33 -2.28 -7.37
CA ILE A 101 -13.26 -1.17 -7.38
C ILE A 101 -12.76 -0.12 -6.39
N VAL A 102 -12.75 1.15 -6.80
CA VAL A 102 -12.39 2.27 -5.92
C VAL A 102 -13.60 2.63 -5.09
N HIS A 103 -13.40 2.74 -3.78
CA HIS A 103 -14.35 3.26 -2.81
C HIS A 103 -13.79 4.58 -2.26
N LYS A 104 -14.59 5.65 -2.32
CA LYS A 104 -14.24 6.96 -1.77
C LYS A 104 -15.14 7.27 -0.59
N ASP A 105 -14.60 7.39 0.62
CA ASP A 105 -15.28 7.91 1.82
C ASP A 105 -16.69 7.33 2.08
N GLY A 106 -16.91 6.04 1.78
CA GLY A 106 -18.19 5.36 1.97
C GLY A 106 -19.24 5.65 0.89
N LEU A 107 -18.89 6.38 -0.17
CA LEU A 107 -19.76 6.69 -1.29
C LEU A 107 -19.24 6.07 -2.60
N GLY A 108 -20.18 5.48 -3.33
CA GLY A 108 -20.08 5.11 -4.74
C GLY A 108 -18.87 4.25 -5.10
N ALA A 109 -19.02 2.93 -4.92
CA ALA A 109 -18.19 1.94 -5.59
C ALA A 109 -18.19 2.25 -7.10
N ALA A 110 -17.03 2.52 -7.69
CA ALA A 110 -16.95 2.63 -9.15
C ALA A 110 -17.40 1.31 -9.78
N ASP A 111 -18.45 1.33 -10.59
CA ASP A 111 -19.14 0.11 -11.09
C ASP A 111 -18.19 -0.81 -11.89
N ALA A 112 -17.19 -0.24 -12.56
CA ALA A 112 -16.21 -0.99 -13.32
C ALA A 112 -14.93 -1.29 -12.52
N PRO A 113 -14.46 -2.56 -12.48
CA PRO A 113 -13.19 -2.91 -11.89
C PRO A 113 -12.03 -2.30 -12.67
N ARG A 114 -11.18 -1.52 -11.99
CA ARG A 114 -10.00 -0.87 -12.56
C ARG A 114 -8.73 -1.57 -12.10
N LYS A 115 -7.70 -1.51 -12.94
CA LYS A 115 -6.37 -2.01 -12.57
C LYS A 115 -5.82 -1.20 -11.41
N ILE A 116 -5.48 -1.87 -10.31
CA ILE A 116 -4.89 -1.24 -9.13
C ILE A 116 -3.43 -0.95 -9.42
N SER A 117 -3.02 0.31 -9.30
CA SER A 117 -1.63 0.73 -9.54
C SER A 117 -0.78 0.69 -8.27
N GLY A 118 0.50 0.38 -8.42
CA GLY A 118 1.45 0.33 -7.31
C GLY A 118 1.17 -0.81 -6.32
N VAL A 119 0.61 -1.93 -6.78
CA VAL A 119 0.40 -3.14 -5.97
C VAL A 119 1.68 -3.59 -5.28
N HIS A 120 2.83 -3.51 -5.98
CA HIS A 120 4.14 -3.91 -5.46
C HIS A 120 4.78 -2.95 -4.46
N LYS A 121 4.16 -1.81 -4.17
CA LYS A 121 4.72 -0.84 -3.23
C LYS A 121 4.51 -1.33 -1.79
N ARG A 122 5.50 -1.08 -0.93
CA ARG A 122 5.45 -1.43 0.50
C ARG A 122 4.72 -0.36 1.30
N CYS A 123 3.43 -0.22 1.08
CA CYS A 123 2.59 0.73 1.80
C CYS A 123 1.12 0.31 1.87
N TRP A 124 0.80 -0.97 1.66
CA TRP A 124 -0.58 -1.44 1.73
C TRP A 124 -0.95 -1.89 3.14
N LYS A 125 -2.19 -1.62 3.53
CA LYS A 125 -2.80 -2.05 4.78
C LYS A 125 -4.20 -2.57 4.51
N TYR A 126 -4.57 -3.63 5.23
CA TYR A 126 -5.95 -4.09 5.30
C TYR A 126 -6.79 -3.07 6.07
N ILE A 127 -7.95 -2.71 5.53
CA ILE A 127 -8.97 -1.96 6.25
C ILE A 127 -10.07 -2.95 6.60
N PRO A 128 -10.28 -3.26 7.89
CA PRO A 128 -11.45 -3.99 8.32
C PRO A 128 -12.69 -3.23 7.85
N ALA A 129 -13.53 -3.89 7.04
CA ALA A 129 -14.83 -3.34 6.72
C ALA A 129 -15.58 -3.19 8.06
N LYS A 130 -15.76 -1.96 8.54
CA LYS A 130 -16.78 -1.68 9.54
C LYS A 130 -18.08 -2.04 8.82
N LYS A 131 -18.83 -2.98 9.37
CA LYS A 131 -20.07 -3.48 8.78
C LYS A 131 -21.04 -2.31 8.57
N THR A 132 -20.98 -1.64 7.43
CA THR A 132 -22.14 -0.97 6.86
C THR A 132 -22.92 -2.10 6.20
N ILE A 133 -23.86 -2.65 6.97
CA ILE A 133 -24.77 -3.71 6.56
C ILE A 133 -25.74 -3.08 5.56
N GLU A 134 -25.40 -2.94 4.27
CA GLU A 134 -26.39 -2.68 3.21
C GLU A 134 -25.93 -3.34 1.90
N ASN A 135 -26.40 -4.58 1.71
CA ASN A 135 -26.98 -5.14 0.48
C ASN A 135 -26.30 -4.90 -0.88
N THR A 136 -25.60 -5.92 -1.39
CA THR A 136 -25.75 -6.40 -2.79
C THR A 136 -25.48 -7.92 -2.84
N ASN A 137 -26.35 -8.70 -2.21
CA ASN A 137 -26.65 -10.04 -2.73
C ASN A 137 -27.68 -9.83 -3.84
N THR A 138 -27.22 -9.69 -5.08
CA THR A 138 -28.09 -9.85 -6.26
C THR A 138 -27.53 -10.99 -7.09
N THR A 139 -28.07 -12.16 -6.79
CA THR A 139 -28.60 -13.13 -7.76
C THR A 139 -27.59 -13.82 -8.67
N MET A 140 -27.20 -15.01 -8.20
CA MET A 140 -26.92 -16.15 -9.06
C MET A 140 -28.13 -16.46 -9.95
N GLU A 141 -27.85 -16.94 -11.16
CA GLU A 141 -28.60 -18.03 -11.81
C GLU A 141 -29.99 -17.73 -12.39
N SER A 142 -30.03 -17.57 -13.72
CA SER A 142 -31.08 -18.16 -14.53
C SER A 142 -30.50 -18.62 -15.88
N THR A 143 -30.11 -19.89 -15.93
CA THR A 143 -30.23 -20.71 -17.15
C THR A 143 -31.46 -21.59 -16.92
N PRO A 144 -32.43 -21.60 -17.85
CA PRO A 144 -32.61 -22.80 -18.66
C PRO A 144 -32.75 -22.39 -20.14
N LYS A 145 -31.90 -22.92 -21.02
CA LYS A 145 -32.14 -24.13 -21.83
C LYS A 145 -33.42 -24.00 -22.69
N ALA A 146 -33.19 -23.85 -23.99
CA ALA A 146 -34.18 -23.93 -25.05
C ALA A 146 -34.85 -25.31 -25.10
N GLU A 147 -36.15 -25.34 -25.36
CA GLU A 147 -36.80 -26.45 -26.05
C GLU A 147 -37.97 -25.93 -26.90
N VAL A 148 -37.98 -26.42 -28.12
CA VAL A 148 -38.86 -26.17 -29.26
C VAL A 148 -40.01 -27.18 -29.18
N GLU A 149 -41.28 -26.78 -29.32
CA GLU A 149 -42.27 -27.63 -30.00
C GLU A 149 -43.51 -26.85 -30.45
N ALA A 150 -44.07 -27.33 -31.55
CA ALA A 150 -45.11 -26.77 -32.39
C ALA A 150 -46.52 -27.25 -32.01
N ALA A 151 -47.54 -26.49 -32.38
CA ALA A 151 -48.84 -26.95 -32.87
C ALA A 151 -49.59 -25.79 -33.54
#